data_AF-A0A445GXG5-F1
#
_entry.id   AF-A0A445GXG5-F1
#
_cell.length_a   1.000
_cell.length_b   1.000
_cell.length_c   1.000
_cell.angle_alpha   90.00
_cell.angle_beta   90.00
_cell.angle_gamma   90.00
#
_symmetry.space_group_name_H-M   'P 1'
#
loop_
_entity.id
_entity.type
_entity.pdbx_description
1 polymer ?
#
loop_
_entity_poly.entity_id
_entity_poly.type
_entity_poly.pdbx_seq_one_letter_code
_entity_poly.pdbx_strand_id
1 'polypeptide(L)' 'MADEANRTAFLEIQSRMIDTTGKIKQVQTQMRSKEAEKKRAFLTMEELKQVPDDTNVYKSIGMENVSRGYLFEHTTK' A
#
# COMPACT_ATOMS: atom_id res chain seq x y z
N MET A 1 14.56 40.30 23.63
CA MET A 1 15.35 39.53 22.65
C MET A 1 15.43 38.05 23.00
N ALA A 2 15.78 37.65 24.23
CA ALA A 2 15.79 36.23 24.63
C ALA A 2 14.39 35.56 24.64
N ASP A 3 13.35 36.28 25.09
CA ASP A 3 11.96 35.74 25.08
C ASP A 3 11.41 35.50 23.67
N GLU A 4 11.81 36.31 22.70
CA GLU A 4 11.34 36.19 21.32
C GLU A 4 12.03 35.01 20.60
N ALA A 5 13.32 34.79 20.90
CA ALA A 5 14.04 33.61 20.45
C ALA A 5 13.45 32.32 21.04
N ASN A 6 13.13 32.32 22.34
CA ASN A 6 12.49 31.18 23.00
C ASN A 6 11.09 30.90 22.45
N ARG A 7 10.29 31.95 22.20
CA ARG A 7 8.95 31.82 21.59
C ARG A 7 9.05 31.23 20.17
N THR A 8 10.01 31.69 19.38
CA THR A 8 10.22 31.21 18.01
C THR A 8 10.66 29.75 17.99
N ALA A 9 11.62 29.38 18.84
CA ALA A 9 12.06 28.00 18.99
C ALA A 9 10.92 27.06 19.43
N PHE A 10 10.05 27.52 20.33
CA PHE A 10 8.89 26.75 20.77
C PHE A 10 7.87 26.51 19.63
N LEU A 11 7.57 27.54 18.84
CA LEU A 11 6.68 27.41 17.68
C LEU A 11 7.25 26.47 16.61
N GLU A 12 8.56 26.51 16.38
CA GLU A 12 9.22 25.62 15.44
C GLU A 12 9.14 24.16 15.89
N ILE A 13 9.35 23.90 17.19
CA ILE A 13 9.20 22.55 17.76
C ILE A 13 7.76 22.06 17.61
N GLN A 14 6.77 22.92 17.86
CA GLN A 14 5.37 22.57 17.67
C GLN A 14 5.05 22.24 16.20
N SER A 15 5.55 23.04 15.26
CA SER A 15 5.38 22.77 13.82
C SER A 15 5.98 21.41 13.45
N ARG A 16 7.22 21.13 13.88
CA ARG A 16 7.89 19.84 13.64
C ARG A 16 7.11 18.67 14.24
N MET A 17 6.52 18.85 15.42
CA MET A 17 5.70 17.83 16.07
C MET A 17 4.43 17.53 15.26
N ILE A 18 3.75 18.55 14.74
CA ILE A 18 2.56 18.41 13.90
C ILE A 18 2.91 17.66 12.61
N ASP A 19 3.97 18.08 11.92
CA ASP A 19 4.42 17.45 10.68
C ASP A 19 4.81 15.98 10.89
N THR A 20 5.55 15.71 11.97
CA THR A 20 5.97 14.35 12.30
C THR A 20 4.76 13.46 12.62
N THR A 21 3.79 13.98 13.36
CA THR A 21 2.55 13.24 13.66
C THR A 21 1.74 12.95 12.41
N GLY A 22 1.69 13.90 11.45
CA GLY A 22 1.06 13.69 10.15
C GLY A 22 1.72 12.56 9.36
N LYS A 23 3.05 12.56 9.28
CA LYS A 23 3.83 11.50 8.62
C LYS A 23 3.63 10.14 9.28
N ILE A 24 3.60 10.07 10.61
CA ILE A 24 3.35 8.81 11.33
C ILE A 24 1.99 8.22 10.94
N LYS A 25 0.92 9.02 10.93
CA LYS A 25 -0.43 8.57 10.53
C LYS A 25 -0.47 8.06 9.10
N GLN A 26 0.23 8.75 8.19
CA GLN A 26 0.34 8.33 6.80
C GLN A 26 1.04 6.97 6.68
N VAL A 27 2.18 6.79 7.35
CA VAL A 27 2.93 5.52 7.34
C VAL A 27 2.11 4.39 7.97
N GLN A 28 1.43 4.63 9.09
CA GLN A 28 0.55 3.63 9.72
C GLN A 28 -0.56 3.15 8.76
N THR A 29 -1.16 4.08 8.01
CA THR A 29 -2.19 3.73 7.03
C THR A 29 -1.61 2.90 5.88
N GLN A 30 -0.42 3.25 5.39
CA GLN A 30 0.27 2.48 4.35
C GLN A 30 0.64 1.07 4.83
N MET A 31 1.15 0.93 6.06
CA MET A 31 1.49 -0.37 6.65
C MET A 31 0.27 -1.29 6.70
N ARG A 32 -0.87 -0.80 7.24
CA ARG A 32 -2.10 -1.58 7.30
C ARG A 32 -2.58 -2.04 5.92
N SER A 33 -2.53 -1.16 4.92
CA SER A 33 -2.91 -1.51 3.55
C SER A 33 -1.98 -2.57 2.96
N LYS A 34 -0.67 -2.46 3.19
CA LYS A 34 0.34 -3.39 2.67
C LYS A 34 0.27 -4.75 3.36
N GLU A 35 0.00 -4.80 4.65
CA GLU A 35 -0.23 -6.05 5.38
C GLU A 35 -1.48 -6.78 4.86
N ALA A 36 -2.57 -6.04 4.63
CA ALA A 36 -3.78 -6.62 4.05
C ALA A 36 -3.54 -7.16 2.63
N GLU A 37 -2.80 -6.42 1.80
CA GLU A 37 -2.41 -6.85 0.46
C GLU A 37 -1.55 -8.12 0.50
N LYS A 38 -0.54 -8.17 1.37
CA LYS A 38 0.30 -9.35 1.58
C LYS A 38 -0.52 -10.57 2.01
N LYS A 39 -1.44 -10.39 2.95
CA LYS A 39 -2.30 -11.48 3.42
C LYS A 39 -3.18 -12.02 2.30
N ARG A 40 -3.78 -11.14 1.49
CA ARG A 40 -4.57 -11.55 0.31
C ARG A 40 -3.71 -12.31 -0.70
N ALA A 41 -2.54 -11.77 -1.07
CA ALA A 41 -1.64 -12.42 -2.01
C ALA A 41 -1.16 -13.79 -1.52
N PHE A 42 -0.86 -13.91 -0.22
CA PHE A 42 -0.47 -15.19 0.38
C PHE A 42 -1.57 -16.24 0.27
N LEU A 43 -2.81 -15.88 0.64
CA LEU A 43 -3.96 -16.78 0.54
C LEU A 43 -4.24 -17.19 -0.91
N THR A 44 -4.19 -16.25 -1.86
CA THR A 44 -4.34 -16.57 -3.30
C THR A 44 -3.27 -17.53 -3.78
N MET A 45 -2.02 -17.38 -3.33
CA MET A 45 -0.95 -18.31 -3.67
C MET A 45 -1.15 -19.69 -3.04
N GLU A 46 -1.68 -19.76 -1.81
CA GLU A 46 -2.04 -21.04 -1.20
C GLU A 46 -3.18 -21.74 -1.95
N GLU A 47 -4.22 -21.01 -2.35
CA GLU A 47 -5.32 -21.54 -3.16
C GLU A 47 -4.80 -22.07 -4.51
N LEU A 48 -3.98 -21.29 -5.21
CA LEU A 48 -3.39 -21.72 -6.48
C LEU A 48 -2.55 -22.99 -6.32
N LYS A 49 -1.81 -23.16 -5.22
CA LYS A 49 -1.03 -24.39 -4.96
C LYS A 49 -1.88 -25.64 -4.85
N GLN A 50 -3.12 -25.53 -4.35
CA GLN A 50 -4.04 -26.67 -4.22
C GLN A 50 -4.62 -27.11 -5.57
N VAL A 51 -4.56 -26.25 -6.58
CA VAL A 51 -5.02 -26.54 -7.93
C VAL A 51 -3.96 -27.40 -8.67
N PRO A 52 -4.37 -28.47 -9.39
CA PRO A 52 -3.47 -29.31 -10.18
C PRO A 52 -2.64 -28.49 -11.17
N ASP A 53 -1.39 -28.88 -11.38
CA ASP A 53 -0.45 -28.10 -12.20
C ASP A 53 -0.91 -27.99 -13.67
N ASP A 54 -1.63 -28.97 -14.20
CA ASP A 54 -2.21 -28.93 -15.55
C ASP A 54 -3.46 -28.01 -15.69
N THR A 55 -3.68 -27.10 -14.75
CA THR A 55 -4.82 -26.17 -14.78
C THR A 55 -4.41 -24.83 -15.37
N ASN A 56 -5.18 -24.35 -16.33
CA ASN A 56 -5.02 -23.00 -16.88
C ASN A 56 -5.36 -21.94 -15.82
N VAL A 57 -4.39 -21.10 -15.47
CA VAL A 57 -4.57 -19.98 -14.56
C VAL A 57 -4.55 -18.67 -15.35
N TYR A 58 -5.44 -17.74 -15.01
CA TYR A 58 -5.52 -16.43 -15.64
C TYR A 58 -5.30 -15.35 -14.60
N LYS A 59 -4.33 -14.47 -14.85
CA LYS A 59 -4.08 -13.30 -13.99
C LYS A 59 -4.70 -12.06 -14.63
N SER A 60 -5.60 -11.39 -13.92
CA SER A 60 -6.10 -10.08 -14.37
C SER A 60 -5.00 -9.03 -14.18
N ILE A 61 -4.64 -8.34 -15.26
CA ILE A 61 -3.61 -7.29 -15.24
C ILE A 61 -4.21 -5.86 -15.29
N GLY A 62 -5.55 -5.76 -15.30
CA GLY A 62 -6.29 -4.51 -15.20
C GLY A 62 -7.23 -4.27 -16.38
N MET A 63 -7.91 -3.12 -16.39
CA MET A 63 -8.57 -2.59 -17.58
C MET A 63 -7.61 -1.65 -18.30
N GLU A 64 -7.21 -2.00 -19.51
CA GLU A 64 -6.58 -1.05 -20.42
C GLU A 64 -7.70 -0.17 -21.02
N ASN A 65 -7.48 1.14 -21.16
CA ASN A 65 -8.48 2.14 -21.56
C ASN A 65 -8.96 2.01 -23.02
N VAL A 66 -8.91 0.81 -23.60
CA VAL A 66 -9.48 0.47 -24.91
C VAL A 66 -10.62 -0.51 -24.67
N SER A 67 -11.84 0.02 -24.58
CA SER A 67 -13.10 -0.73 -24.67
C SER A 67 -13.27 -1.91 -23.68
N ARG A 68 -13.74 -1.59 -22.46
CA ARG A 68 -14.67 -2.42 -21.66
C ARG A 68 -14.34 -3.92 -21.54
N GLY A 69 -13.07 -4.27 -21.40
CA GLY A 69 -12.60 -5.65 -21.20
C GLY A 69 -11.52 -5.72 -20.13
N TYR A 70 -11.51 -6.81 -19.35
CA TYR A 70 -10.37 -7.13 -18.48
C TYR A 70 -9.30 -7.80 -19.32
N LEU A 71 -8.06 -7.31 -19.22
CA LEU A 71 -6.92 -7.97 -19.84
C LEU A 71 -6.45 -9.10 -18.91
N PHE A 72 -6.43 -10.32 -19.44
CA PHE A 72 -5.95 -11.50 -18.73
C PHE A 72 -4.65 -11.99 -19.35
N GLU A 73 -3.66 -12.23 -18.50
CA GLU A 73 -2.44 -12.94 -18.87
C GLU A 73 -2.67 -14.43 -18.62
N HIS A 74 -2.42 -15.26 -19.64
CA HIS A 74 -2.49 -16.73 -19.52
C HIS A 74 -1.19 -17.26 -18.92
N THR A 75 -1.30 -18.14 -17.94
CA THR A 75 -0.18 -18.87 -17.37
C THR A 75 -0.66 -20.28 -17.04
N THR A 76 -0.01 -21.29 -17.63
CA THR A 76 -0.19 -22.68 -17.20
C THR A 76 0.69 -22.92 -15.98
N LYS A 77 0.16 -23.67 -15.01
CA LYS A 77 0.84 -23.91 -13.74
C LYS A 77 1.82 -25.08 -13.81
#